data_AF-A0A251T805-F1
#
_entry.id   AF-A0A251T805-F1
#
_cell.length_a   1.000
_cell.length_b   1.000
_cell.length_c   1.000
_cell.angle_alpha   90.00
_cell.angle_beta   90.00
_cell.angle_gamma   90.00
#
_symmetry.space_group_name_H-M   'P 1'
#
loop_
_entity.id
_entity.type
_entity.pdbx_description
1 polymer ?
#
loop_
_entity_poly.entity_id
_entity_poly.type
_entity_poly.pdbx_seq_one_letter_code
_entity_poly.pdbx_strand_id
1 'polypeptide(L)'
;MISTVMNHSPDAWDHMLLKDIVVKVANVELYYKVVHFYLQEHPDLINDVLNVLALCVDHTRVVDIMRKAGQLPLAKPYIVAVQSNNVFAVNEALNEIYVEDEDYDRLNESIDVHANFDQIGLAQKIEKHELLEMRRVATYIYKKVGRWKQSIALSKKDRGMHFIYSIYLTKKVSSVSICIFVSRPKNLLIRNTFCMILIMY
;
A
#
# COMPACT_ATOMS: atom_id res chain seq x y z
N MET A 1 -0.61 20.79 33.32
CA MET A 1 -1.90 21.18 32.71
C MET A 1 -2.43 20.09 31.80
N ILE A 2 -1.70 19.63 30.75
CA ILE A 2 -2.17 18.46 29.98
C ILE A 2 -2.20 17.18 30.83
N SER A 3 -1.18 16.94 31.66
CA SER A 3 -1.16 15.79 32.59
C SER A 3 -2.31 15.78 33.59
N THR A 4 -2.77 16.95 34.03
CA THR A 4 -3.89 17.07 34.97
C THR A 4 -5.22 16.77 34.30
N VAL A 5 -5.41 17.17 33.03
CA VAL A 5 -6.58 16.81 32.23
C VAL A 5 -6.61 15.31 31.93
N MET A 6 -5.48 14.72 31.54
CA MET A 6 -5.39 13.27 31.28
C MET A 6 -5.63 12.43 32.54
N ASN A 7 -5.18 12.90 33.70
CA ASN A 7 -5.34 12.15 34.97
C ASN A 7 -6.71 12.35 35.63
N HIS A 8 -7.47 13.37 35.23
CA HIS A 8 -8.84 13.65 35.71
C HIS A 8 -9.80 13.78 34.53
N SER A 9 -9.69 12.84 33.58
CA SER A 9 -10.47 12.82 32.34
C SER A 9 -11.98 13.06 32.53
N PRO A 10 -12.68 12.38 33.48
CA PRO A 10 -14.14 12.50 33.55
C PRO A 10 -14.66 13.91 33.87
N ASP A 11 -13.86 14.75 34.54
CA ASP A 11 -14.30 16.08 35.01
C ASP A 11 -13.64 17.25 34.26
N ALA A 12 -12.51 17.02 33.59
CA ALA A 12 -11.68 18.08 33.01
C ALA A 12 -11.44 17.94 31.50
N TRP A 13 -11.91 16.85 30.88
CA TRP A 13 -11.72 16.62 29.45
C TRP A 13 -12.69 17.44 28.60
N ASP A 14 -12.10 18.28 27.73
CA ASP A 14 -12.78 18.94 26.62
C ASP A 14 -11.89 18.79 25.39
N HIS A 15 -12.43 18.17 24.34
CA HIS A 15 -11.72 17.91 23.09
C HIS A 15 -11.18 19.17 22.42
N MET A 16 -11.94 20.27 22.41
CA MET A 16 -11.54 21.53 21.77
C MET A 16 -10.44 22.21 22.55
N LEU A 17 -10.60 22.27 23.88
CA LEU A 17 -9.58 22.82 24.78
C LEU A 17 -8.26 22.05 24.64
N LEU A 18 -8.33 20.72 24.62
CA LEU A 18 -7.14 19.90 24.56
C LEU A 18 -6.41 20.04 23.21
N LYS A 19 -7.14 20.21 22.10
CA LYS A 19 -6.54 20.55 20.79
C LYS A 19 -5.82 21.91 20.80
N ASP A 20 -6.40 22.92 21.42
CA ASP A 20 -5.77 24.24 21.50
C ASP A 20 -4.53 24.27 22.40
N ILE A 21 -4.55 23.47 23.48
CA ILE A 21 -3.42 23.37 24.39
C ILE A 21 -2.32 22.53 23.75
N VAL A 22 -2.64 21.40 23.10
CA VAL A 22 -1.63 20.46 22.61
C VAL A 22 -0.67 21.13 21.62
N VAL A 23 -1.16 21.95 20.69
CA VAL A 23 -0.34 22.66 19.69
C VAL A 23 0.66 23.63 20.33
N LYS A 24 0.37 24.15 21.52
CA LYS A 24 1.21 25.14 22.20
C LYS A 24 2.33 24.51 23.02
N VAL A 25 2.37 23.18 23.11
CA VAL A 25 3.31 22.48 23.99
C VAL A 25 4.64 22.21 23.29
N ALA A 26 5.74 22.65 23.89
CA ALA A 26 7.07 22.41 23.35
C ALA A 26 7.56 20.95 23.54
N ASN A 27 7.01 20.21 24.50
CA ASN A 27 7.45 18.85 24.82
C ASN A 27 6.79 17.81 23.91
N VAL A 28 7.60 17.21 23.03
CA VAL A 28 7.17 16.20 22.05
C VAL A 28 6.64 14.91 22.72
N GLU A 29 7.11 14.56 23.91
CA GLU A 29 6.63 13.37 24.61
C GLU A 29 5.17 13.46 25.03
N LEU A 30 4.67 14.67 25.25
CA LEU A 30 3.27 14.89 25.62
C LEU A 30 2.35 14.57 24.45
N TYR A 31 2.77 14.75 23.20
CA TYR A 31 1.99 14.35 22.03
C TYR A 31 1.69 12.86 22.03
N TYR A 32 2.69 12.02 22.26
CA TYR A 32 2.50 10.56 22.27
C TYR A 32 1.64 10.11 23.46
N LYS A 33 1.74 10.78 24.61
CA LYS A 33 0.86 10.52 25.75
C LYS A 33 -0.59 10.86 25.43
N VAL A 34 -0.83 11.98 24.74
CA VAL A 34 -2.16 12.37 24.28
C VAL A 34 -2.70 11.35 23.27
N VAL A 35 -1.90 10.90 22.31
CA VAL A 35 -2.30 9.84 21.35
C VAL A 35 -2.71 8.56 22.08
N HIS A 36 -1.93 8.11 23.08
CA HIS A 36 -2.28 6.95 23.89
C HIS A 36 -3.60 7.14 24.66
N PHE A 37 -3.80 8.32 25.25
CA PHE A 37 -5.02 8.66 25.96
C PHE A 37 -6.26 8.60 25.05
N TYR A 38 -6.19 9.20 23.86
CA TYR A 38 -7.30 9.14 22.90
C TYR A 38 -7.56 7.72 22.40
N LEU A 39 -6.52 6.91 22.16
CA LEU A 39 -6.74 5.51 21.75
C LEU A 39 -7.45 4.67 22.81
N GLN A 40 -7.28 5.00 24.10
CA GLN A 40 -7.88 4.26 25.21
C GLN A 40 -9.30 4.73 25.52
N GLU A 41 -9.55 6.04 25.51
CA GLU A 41 -10.84 6.59 25.96
C GLU A 41 -11.76 7.04 24.81
N HIS A 42 -11.19 7.57 23.72
CA HIS A 42 -11.95 8.20 22.63
C HIS A 42 -11.35 7.89 21.25
N PRO A 43 -11.39 6.63 20.79
CA PRO A 43 -10.79 6.26 19.50
C PRO A 43 -11.41 7.02 18.34
N ASP A 44 -12.70 7.34 18.38
CA ASP A 44 -13.41 8.02 17.29
C ASP A 44 -12.84 9.41 16.96
N LEU A 45 -12.26 10.09 17.95
CA LEU A 45 -11.75 11.47 17.84
C LEU A 45 -10.24 11.53 17.55
N ILE A 46 -9.56 10.40 17.43
CA ILE A 46 -8.10 10.36 17.27
C ILE A 46 -7.64 11.06 15.99
N ASN A 47 -8.41 10.91 14.90
CA ASN A 47 -8.06 11.46 13.59
C ASN A 47 -7.98 13.00 13.62
N ASP A 48 -8.88 13.65 14.36
CA ASP A 48 -8.89 15.10 14.50
C ASP A 48 -7.66 15.62 15.23
N VAL A 49 -7.22 14.89 16.25
CA VAL A 49 -6.02 15.22 17.03
C VAL A 49 -4.76 14.98 16.20
N LEU A 50 -4.68 13.85 15.52
CA LEU A 50 -3.55 13.50 14.67
C LEU A 50 -3.38 14.49 13.50
N ASN A 51 -4.47 14.96 12.90
CA ASN A 51 -4.43 15.96 11.84
C ASN A 51 -3.80 17.28 12.32
N VAL A 52 -4.15 17.72 13.53
CA VAL A 52 -3.55 18.93 14.12
C VAL A 52 -2.08 18.71 14.49
N LEU A 53 -1.75 17.51 14.96
CA LEU A 53 -0.40 17.15 15.36
C LEU A 53 0.53 16.77 14.19
N ALA A 54 0.00 16.61 12.98
CA ALA A 54 0.71 16.06 11.83
C ALA A 54 2.04 16.76 11.54
N LEU A 55 2.12 18.09 11.70
CA LEU A 55 3.34 18.85 11.42
C LEU A 55 4.39 18.77 12.53
N CYS A 56 4.03 18.25 13.71
CA CYS A 56 4.87 18.30 14.91
C CYS A 56 5.32 16.91 15.41
N VAL A 57 4.68 15.84 14.95
CA VAL A 57 4.94 14.47 15.42
C VAL A 57 5.78 13.67 14.44
N ASP A 58 6.54 12.71 14.96
CA ASP A 58 7.18 11.69 14.12
C ASP A 58 6.14 10.66 13.70
N HIS A 59 5.82 10.66 12.41
CA HIS A 59 4.83 9.75 11.83
C HIS A 59 5.19 8.28 12.03
N THR A 60 6.48 7.93 12.02
CA THR A 60 6.96 6.55 12.22
C THR A 60 6.50 6.04 13.58
N ARG A 61 6.71 6.87 14.61
CA ARG A 61 6.36 6.54 15.99
C ARG A 61 4.85 6.47 16.20
N VAL A 62 4.08 7.34 15.55
CA VAL A 62 2.61 7.27 15.59
C VAL A 62 2.11 5.96 14.98
N VAL A 63 2.62 5.57 13.81
CA VAL A 63 2.25 4.30 13.16
C VAL A 63 2.60 3.10 14.05
N ASP A 64 3.77 3.10 14.70
CA ASP A 64 4.14 2.02 15.62
C ASP A 64 3.21 1.92 16.85
N ILE A 65 2.76 3.05 17.38
CA ILE A 65 1.77 3.10 18.47
C ILE A 65 0.44 2.51 17.99
N MET A 66 -0.03 2.89 16.80
CA MET A 66 -1.27 2.37 16.20
C MET A 66 -1.19 0.87 15.92
N ARG A 67 -0.05 0.40 15.41
CA ARG A 67 0.21 -1.02 15.14
C ARG A 67 0.19 -1.84 16.43
N LYS A 68 0.78 -1.32 17.52
CA LYS A 68 0.73 -1.96 18.85
C LYS A 68 -0.68 -1.99 19.44
N ALA A 69 -1.50 -0.98 19.15
CA ALA A 69 -2.90 -0.93 19.57
C ALA A 69 -3.82 -1.83 18.71
N GLY A 70 -3.34 -2.33 17.56
CA GLY A 70 -4.16 -3.10 16.61
C GLY A 70 -5.27 -2.28 15.93
N GLN A 71 -5.20 -0.95 16.01
CA GLN A 71 -6.21 -0.02 15.47
C GLN A 71 -5.67 0.76 14.26
N LEU A 72 -4.81 0.12 13.46
CA LEU A 72 -4.22 0.71 12.26
C LEU A 72 -5.28 1.25 11.27
N PRO A 73 -6.40 0.54 10.99
CA PRO A 73 -7.40 1.01 10.02
C PRO A 73 -8.11 2.31 10.45
N LEU A 74 -8.22 2.57 11.75
CA LEU A 74 -8.84 3.78 12.30
C LEU A 74 -8.06 5.04 11.90
N ALA A 75 -6.73 4.93 11.84
CA ALA A 75 -5.82 6.01 11.47
C ALA A 75 -5.65 6.18 9.94
N LYS A 76 -6.36 5.38 9.11
CA LYS A 76 -6.30 5.44 7.65
C LYS A 76 -6.39 6.86 7.06
N PRO A 77 -7.37 7.72 7.42
CA PRO A 77 -7.46 9.06 6.82
C PRO A 77 -6.25 9.93 7.16
N TYR A 78 -5.69 9.79 8.37
CA TYR A 78 -4.45 10.47 8.76
C TYR A 78 -3.23 9.94 7.98
N ILE A 79 -3.08 8.63 7.84
CA ILE A 79 -1.96 8.00 7.11
C ILE A 79 -1.98 8.44 5.64
N VAL A 80 -3.15 8.50 5.01
CA VAL A 80 -3.32 9.01 3.63
C VAL A 80 -2.90 10.48 3.53
N ALA A 81 -3.30 11.33 4.48
CA ALA A 81 -2.93 12.75 4.48
C ALA A 81 -1.41 12.96 4.60
N VAL A 82 -0.73 12.09 5.34
CA VAL A 82 0.73 12.15 5.59
C VAL A 82 1.55 11.45 4.51
N GLN A 83 0.91 10.70 3.60
CA GLN A 83 1.60 9.91 2.58
C GLN A 83 2.50 10.76 1.66
N SER A 84 2.19 12.06 1.50
CA SER A 84 3.03 13.02 0.75
C SER A 84 4.46 13.10 1.26
N ASN A 85 4.70 12.80 2.54
CA ASN A 85 6.03 12.82 3.15
C ASN A 85 6.89 11.60 2.76
N ASN A 86 6.30 10.61 2.07
CA ASN A 86 6.97 9.40 1.55
C ASN A 86 7.81 8.66 2.60
N VAL A 87 7.28 8.55 3.82
CA VAL A 87 7.93 7.85 4.94
C VAL A 87 7.72 6.34 4.81
N PHE A 88 8.79 5.57 5.01
CA PHE A 88 8.78 4.12 4.85
C PHE A 88 7.68 3.43 5.68
N ALA A 89 7.61 3.71 6.98
CA ALA A 89 6.64 3.09 7.88
C ALA A 89 5.19 3.48 7.55
N VAL A 90 4.96 4.69 7.06
CA VAL A 90 3.63 5.18 6.64
C VAL A 90 3.17 4.44 5.40
N ASN A 91 4.03 4.33 4.38
CA ASN A 91 3.72 3.61 3.14
C ASN A 91 3.50 2.12 3.41
N GLU A 92 4.32 1.50 4.26
CA GLU A 92 4.16 0.10 4.65
C GLU A 92 2.81 -0.14 5.33
N ALA A 93 2.48 0.66 6.34
CA ALA A 93 1.20 0.57 7.04
C ALA A 93 0.01 0.82 6.11
N LEU A 94 0.10 1.81 5.21
CA LEU A 94 -0.98 2.10 4.28
C LEU A 94 -1.21 0.95 3.28
N ASN A 95 -0.13 0.36 2.77
CA ASN A 95 -0.22 -0.78 1.86
C ASN A 95 -0.79 -2.02 2.57
N GLU A 96 -0.47 -2.22 3.86
CA GLU A 96 -1.06 -3.27 4.68
C GLU A 96 -2.58 -3.10 4.80
N ILE A 97 -3.05 -1.88 5.07
CA ILE A 97 -4.49 -1.55 5.10
C ILE A 97 -5.15 -1.83 3.75
N TYR A 98 -4.55 -1.44 2.63
CA TYR A 98 -5.14 -1.70 1.31
C TYR A 98 -5.18 -3.19 0.94
N VAL A 99 -4.22 -3.98 1.43
CA VAL A 99 -4.25 -5.43 1.24
C VAL A 99 -5.40 -6.04 2.04
N GLU A 100 -5.61 -5.60 3.29
CA GLU A 100 -6.72 -6.05 4.14
C GLU A 100 -8.09 -5.62 3.61
N ASP A 101 -8.20 -4.40 3.08
CA ASP A 101 -9.43 -3.85 2.50
C ASP A 101 -9.71 -4.37 1.07
N GLU A 102 -8.81 -5.19 0.51
CA GLU A 102 -8.88 -5.71 -0.86
C GLU A 102 -8.94 -4.62 -1.98
N ASP A 103 -8.50 -3.39 -1.68
CA ASP A 103 -8.54 -2.25 -2.59
C ASP A 103 -7.27 -2.20 -3.48
N TYR A 104 -7.32 -2.91 -4.60
CA TYR A 104 -6.20 -3.00 -5.55
C TYR A 104 -5.97 -1.74 -6.38
N ASP A 105 -6.99 -0.91 -6.57
CA ASP A 105 -6.89 0.32 -7.38
C ASP A 105 -6.07 1.36 -6.62
N ARG A 106 -6.42 1.65 -5.37
CA ARG A 106 -5.67 2.59 -4.52
C ARG A 106 -4.27 2.08 -4.20
N LEU A 107 -4.11 0.77 -4.04
CA LEU A 107 -2.80 0.17 -3.83
C LEU A 107 -1.86 0.42 -5.02
N ASN A 108 -2.34 0.28 -6.26
CA ASN A 108 -1.53 0.55 -7.45
C ASN A 108 -1.14 2.03 -7.53
N GLU A 109 -2.07 2.94 -7.30
CA GLU A 109 -1.79 4.39 -7.29
C GLU A 109 -0.73 4.73 -6.24
N SER A 110 -0.89 4.20 -5.02
CA SER A 110 0.08 4.34 -3.91
C SER A 110 1.48 3.87 -4.31
N ILE A 111 1.59 2.68 -4.92
CA ILE A 111 2.87 2.08 -5.36
C ILE A 111 3.52 2.88 -6.50
N ASP A 112 2.72 3.51 -7.35
CA ASP A 112 3.22 4.28 -8.48
C ASP A 112 3.75 5.65 -8.07
N VAL A 113 3.08 6.32 -7.12
CA VAL A 113 3.49 7.63 -6.63
C VAL A 113 4.59 7.50 -5.55
N HIS A 114 4.48 6.54 -4.63
CA HIS A 114 5.33 6.44 -3.44
C HIS A 114 6.15 5.15 -3.42
N ALA A 115 7.41 5.22 -3.84
CA ALA A 115 8.27 4.04 -3.99
C ALA A 115 9.02 3.61 -2.70
N ASN A 116 8.91 4.36 -1.59
CA ASN A 116 9.67 4.11 -0.35
C ASN A 116 8.94 3.11 0.55
N PHE A 117 9.01 1.81 0.24
CA PHE A 117 8.47 0.71 1.05
C PHE A 117 9.15 -0.61 0.66
N ASP A 118 8.91 -1.69 1.43
CA ASP A 118 9.41 -3.02 1.08
C ASP A 118 8.60 -3.64 -0.07
N GLN A 119 9.06 -3.40 -1.29
CA GLN A 119 8.45 -3.92 -2.52
C GLN A 119 8.48 -5.45 -2.58
N ILE A 120 9.54 -6.08 -2.10
CA ILE A 120 9.71 -7.54 -2.23
C ILE A 120 8.86 -8.24 -1.17
N GLY A 121 8.90 -7.78 0.08
CA GLY A 121 8.07 -8.32 1.15
C GLY A 121 6.59 -8.16 0.85
N LEU A 122 6.17 -7.00 0.34
CA LEU A 122 4.78 -6.78 -0.06
C LEU A 122 4.36 -7.74 -1.18
N ALA A 123 5.15 -7.88 -2.25
CA ALA A 123 4.82 -8.77 -3.35
C ALA A 123 4.68 -10.24 -2.91
N GLN A 124 5.52 -10.71 -1.98
CA GLN A 124 5.44 -12.07 -1.42
C GLN A 124 4.19 -12.30 -0.58
N LYS A 125 3.71 -11.29 0.15
CA LYS A 125 2.44 -11.35 0.89
C LYS A 125 1.27 -11.47 -0.09
N ILE A 126 1.23 -10.60 -1.09
CA ILE A 126 0.14 -10.50 -2.07
C ILE A 126 0.09 -11.71 -3.02
N GLU A 127 1.23 -12.35 -3.31
CA GLU A 127 1.30 -13.55 -4.16
C GLU A 127 0.43 -14.72 -3.66
N LYS A 128 0.18 -14.79 -2.35
CA LYS A 128 -0.62 -15.85 -1.72
C LYS A 128 -2.11 -15.50 -1.61
N HIS A 129 -2.52 -14.30 -2.03
CA HIS A 129 -3.89 -13.83 -1.89
C HIS A 129 -4.86 -14.59 -2.82
N GLU A 130 -6.10 -14.76 -2.38
CA GLU A 130 -7.11 -15.52 -3.13
C GLU A 130 -7.55 -14.78 -4.40
N LEU A 131 -7.74 -13.45 -4.28
CA LEU A 131 -8.06 -12.56 -5.39
C LEU A 131 -6.99 -12.55 -6.49
N LEU A 132 -7.44 -12.59 -7.75
CA LEU A 132 -6.55 -12.56 -8.91
C LEU A 132 -5.98 -11.16 -9.13
N GLU A 133 -6.78 -10.13 -8.85
CA GLU A 133 -6.46 -8.72 -8.97
C GLU A 133 -5.26 -8.36 -8.10
N MET A 134 -5.28 -8.81 -6.85
CA MET A 134 -4.14 -8.69 -5.93
C MET A 134 -2.89 -9.37 -6.49
N ARG A 135 -3.02 -10.61 -6.98
CA ARG A 135 -1.89 -11.30 -7.63
C ARG A 135 -1.35 -10.56 -8.87
N ARG A 136 -2.18 -9.79 -9.59
CA ARG A 136 -1.73 -8.88 -10.67
C ARG A 136 -0.82 -7.80 -10.13
N VAL A 137 -1.20 -7.17 -9.02
CA VAL A 137 -0.36 -6.17 -8.34
C VAL A 137 0.97 -6.77 -7.93
N ALA A 138 1.00 -7.99 -7.37
CA ALA A 138 2.26 -8.69 -7.05
C ALA A 138 3.15 -8.88 -8.30
N THR A 139 2.58 -9.34 -9.42
CA THR A 139 3.35 -9.45 -10.68
C THR A 139 3.88 -8.11 -11.17
N TYR A 140 3.13 -7.03 -10.98
CA TYR A 140 3.50 -5.66 -11.33
C TYR A 140 4.64 -5.14 -10.44
N ILE A 141 4.60 -5.40 -9.14
CA ILE A 141 5.70 -5.03 -8.23
C ILE A 141 6.97 -5.79 -8.61
N TYR A 142 6.91 -7.12 -8.79
CA TYR A 142 8.08 -7.90 -9.22
C TYR A 142 8.67 -7.44 -10.54
N LYS A 143 7.82 -6.97 -11.47
CA LYS A 143 8.24 -6.34 -12.72
C LYS A 143 9.02 -5.06 -12.47
N LYS A 144 8.51 -4.19 -11.61
CA LYS A 144 9.12 -2.88 -11.28
C LYS A 144 10.49 -3.04 -10.62
N VAL A 145 10.63 -4.03 -9.73
CA VAL A 145 11.90 -4.40 -9.07
C VAL A 145 12.90 -5.09 -10.00
N GLY A 146 12.44 -5.69 -11.11
CA GLY A 146 13.27 -6.48 -12.02
C GLY A 146 13.42 -7.96 -11.63
N ARG A 147 12.55 -8.50 -10.76
CA ARG A 147 12.49 -9.93 -10.42
C ARG A 147 11.62 -10.71 -11.41
N TRP A 148 12.13 -10.81 -12.63
CA TRP A 148 11.42 -11.39 -13.77
C TRP A 148 11.03 -12.86 -13.61
N LYS A 149 11.93 -13.67 -13.02
CA LYS A 149 11.70 -15.12 -12.85
C LYS A 149 10.45 -15.41 -12.00
N GLN A 150 10.27 -14.66 -10.91
CA GLN A 150 9.14 -14.82 -10.00
C GLN A 150 7.82 -14.34 -10.65
N SER A 151 7.86 -13.18 -11.31
CA SER A 151 6.71 -12.65 -12.07
C SER A 151 6.21 -13.62 -13.16
N ILE A 152 7.14 -14.27 -13.87
CA ILE A 152 6.83 -15.29 -14.89
C ILE A 152 6.24 -16.55 -14.26
N ALA A 153 6.81 -17.04 -13.15
CA ALA A 153 6.30 -18.23 -12.46
C ALA A 153 4.87 -18.03 -11.96
N LEU A 154 4.59 -16.85 -11.38
CA LEU A 154 3.25 -16.49 -10.91
C LEU A 154 2.25 -16.38 -12.06
N SER A 155 2.64 -15.74 -13.17
CA SER A 155 1.80 -15.63 -14.37
C SER A 155 1.47 -16.98 -15.01
N LYS A 156 2.37 -17.98 -14.92
CA LYS A 156 2.12 -19.33 -15.42
C LYS A 156 1.14 -20.12 -14.55
N LYS A 157 1.14 -19.87 -13.24
CA LYS A 157 0.19 -20.47 -12.29
C LYS A 157 -1.24 -20.00 -12.57
N ASP A 158 -1.37 -18.72 -12.91
CA ASP A 158 -2.66 -18.09 -13.14
C ASP A 158 -2.99 -18.03 -14.63
N ARG A 159 -3.70 -19.04 -15.12
CA ARG A 159 -4.09 -19.20 -16.54
C ARG A 159 -4.75 -17.95 -17.16
N GLY A 160 -5.31 -17.04 -16.34
CA GLY A 160 -5.92 -15.77 -16.78
C GLY A 160 -4.93 -14.61 -17.04
N MET A 161 -3.66 -14.73 -16.64
CA MET A 161 -2.63 -13.66 -16.74
C MET A 161 -1.97 -13.57 -18.12
N HIS A 162 -2.46 -14.32 -19.11
CA HIS A 162 -1.81 -14.52 -20.41
C HIS A 162 -1.41 -13.22 -21.14
N PHE A 163 -2.13 -12.11 -20.92
CA PHE A 163 -1.79 -10.80 -21.49
C PHE A 163 -0.45 -10.24 -20.99
N ILE A 164 -0.09 -10.48 -19.73
CA ILE A 164 1.20 -10.03 -19.18
C ILE A 164 2.34 -10.85 -19.81
N TYR A 165 2.15 -12.16 -19.98
CA TYR A 165 3.14 -13.05 -20.60
C TYR A 165 3.46 -12.66 -22.05
N SER A 166 2.45 -12.25 -22.82
CA SER A 166 2.60 -11.83 -24.23
C SER A 166 3.40 -10.54 -24.38
N ILE A 167 3.19 -9.54 -23.51
CA ILE A 167 3.96 -8.28 -23.52
C ILE A 167 5.42 -8.51 -23.05
N TYR A 168 5.65 -9.56 -22.27
CA TYR A 168 6.98 -9.93 -21.81
C TYR A 168 7.84 -10.56 -22.89
N LEU A 169 7.25 -11.43 -23.72
CA LEU A 169 7.93 -11.98 -24.90
C LEU A 169 8.41 -10.85 -25.81
N THR A 170 7.61 -9.81 -26.04
CA THR A 170 8.03 -8.70 -26.92
C THR A 170 9.18 -7.85 -26.36
N LYS A 171 9.26 -7.63 -25.03
CA LYS A 171 10.37 -6.85 -24.42
C LYS A 171 11.68 -7.61 -24.27
N LYS A 172 11.68 -8.92 -24.03
CA LYS A 172 12.93 -9.73 -24.03
C LYS A 172 13.53 -9.86 -25.44
N VAL A 173 12.71 -9.57 -26.43
CA VAL A 173 12.93 -9.74 -27.86
C VAL A 173 13.27 -8.38 -28.51
N SER A 174 13.64 -7.36 -27.73
CA SER A 174 14.24 -6.11 -28.24
C SER A 174 15.70 -6.26 -28.68
N SER A 175 16.19 -7.49 -28.87
CA SER A 175 17.37 -7.78 -29.69
C SER A 175 17.04 -8.49 -31.01
N VAL A 176 15.80 -8.98 -31.23
CA VAL A 176 15.35 -9.57 -32.51
C VAL A 176 13.82 -9.52 -32.57
N SER A 177 13.17 -8.54 -33.20
CA SER A 177 11.70 -8.48 -33.30
C SER A 177 11.08 -9.75 -33.89
N ILE A 178 10.45 -10.59 -33.05
CA ILE A 178 9.59 -11.70 -33.47
C ILE A 178 8.18 -11.42 -32.95
N CYS A 179 7.26 -11.12 -33.85
CA CYS A 179 5.84 -11.02 -33.56
C CYS A 179 5.26 -12.43 -33.42
N ILE A 180 5.09 -12.93 -32.20
CA ILE A 180 4.31 -14.15 -31.95
C ILE A 180 2.84 -13.74 -31.84
N PHE A 181 2.07 -13.95 -32.90
CA PHE A 181 0.62 -13.85 -32.88
C PHE A 181 0.06 -15.06 -32.13
N VAL A 182 -0.28 -14.92 -30.85
CA VAL A 182 -1.02 -15.96 -30.13
C VAL A 182 -2.50 -15.79 -30.46
N SER A 183 -2.96 -16.52 -31.47
CA SER A 183 -4.37 -16.61 -31.87
C SER A 183 -5.27 -16.95 -30.68
N ARG A 184 -6.29 -16.13 -30.41
CA ARG A 184 -7.53 -16.62 -29.79
C ARG A 184 -8.23 -17.52 -30.82
N PRO A 185 -8.70 -18.73 -30.47
CA PRO A 185 -9.59 -19.46 -31.36
C PRO A 185 -10.98 -18.86 -31.18
N LYS A 186 -11.44 -18.13 -32.20
CA LYS A 186 -12.83 -18.09 -32.69
C LYS A 186 -12.93 -17.04 -33.81
N ASN A 187 -12.88 -17.56 -35.03
CA ASN A 187 -13.38 -16.96 -36.26
C ASN A 187 -12.91 -15.54 -36.61
N LEU A 188 -11.83 -15.44 -37.40
CA LEU A 188 -11.85 -14.56 -38.58
C LEU A 188 -10.71 -14.93 -39.55
N LEU A 189 -11.08 -15.20 -40.81
CA LEU A 189 -10.17 -15.32 -41.94
C LEU A 189 -9.35 -14.03 -42.08
N ILE A 190 -8.02 -14.11 -41.99
CA ILE A 190 -7.13 -13.20 -42.70
C ILE A 190 -6.02 -14.02 -43.35
N ARG A 191 -6.10 -14.07 -44.67
CA ARG A 191 -5.13 -14.65 -45.61
C ARG A 191 -3.80 -13.89 -45.56
N ASN A 192 -2.73 -14.67 -45.77
CA ASN A 192 -1.48 -14.28 -46.45
C ASN A 192 -0.64 -13.18 -45.78
N THR A 193 0.38 -13.56 -45.00
CA THR A 193 1.79 -13.73 -45.44
C THR A 193 2.73 -13.78 -44.23
N PHE A 194 3.68 -14.73 -44.25
CA PHE A 194 4.88 -14.83 -43.41
C PHE A 194 4.73 -14.93 -41.88
N CYS A 195 4.87 -16.14 -41.32
CA CYS A 195 6.05 -16.56 -40.53
C CYS A 195 5.78 -17.98 -39.97
N MET A 196 6.45 -18.98 -40.53
CA MET A 196 6.38 -20.37 -40.11
C MET A 196 7.54 -20.61 -39.14
N ILE A 197 7.26 -20.70 -37.83
CA ILE A 197 8.23 -21.27 -36.87
C ILE A 197 7.49 -22.32 -36.05
N LEU A 198 7.70 -23.57 -36.44
CA LEU A 198 7.47 -24.77 -35.65
C LEU A 198 8.30 -24.66 -34.37
N ILE A 199 7.71 -24.88 -33.20
CA ILE A 199 8.45 -25.42 -32.07
C ILE A 199 7.70 -26.67 -31.61
N MET A 200 8.19 -27.81 -32.11
CA MET A 200 7.98 -29.11 -31.48
C MET A 200 8.93 -29.22 -30.27
N TYR A 201 8.48 -30.03 -29.30
CA TYR A 201 9.06 -30.39 -27.99
C TYR A 201 8.66 -29.49 -26.81
#